data_AF-A0A7C4AX88-F1
#
_entry.id   AF-A0A7C4AX88-F1
#
_cell.length_a   1.000
_cell.length_b   1.000
_cell.length_c   1.000
_cell.angle_alpha   90.00
_cell.angle_beta   90.00
_cell.angle_gamma   90.00
#
_symmetry.space_group_name_H-M   'P 1'
#
loop_
_entity.id
_entity.type
_entity.pdbx_description
1 polymer ?
#
loop_
_entity_poly.entity_id
_entity_poly.type
_entity_poly.pdbx_seq_one_letter_code
_entity_poly.pdbx_strand_id
1 'polypeptide(L)'
;MAILLVIVFLTLLVSAYSQHQEMLATAGLIDTATTVTNNLVLNRLAFVEGYRTREYVVDVEKISSLDFRQEVGGENFLYQITLRYNPRDETVLGPYGPSPPEGKPVSAIVVPVTLYQKGRLIYAKLEVKVWRS
;
A
#
# COMPACT_ATOMS: atom_id res chain seq x y z
N MET A 1 -30.13 5.15 40.48
CA MET A 1 -30.44 4.33 39.28
C MET A 1 -30.21 5.09 37.98
N ALA A 2 -30.83 6.26 37.76
CA ALA A 2 -30.69 7.02 36.51
C ALA A 2 -29.24 7.42 36.15
N ILE A 3 -28.43 7.87 37.13
CA ILE A 3 -27.04 8.31 36.90
C ILE A 3 -26.15 7.17 36.37
N LEU A 4 -26.34 5.95 36.87
CA LEU A 4 -25.56 4.78 36.47
C LEU A 4 -25.90 4.38 35.03
N LEU A 5 -27.16 4.52 34.64
CA LEU A 5 -27.65 4.32 33.27
C LEU A 5 -27.04 5.35 32.29
N VAL A 6 -26.96 6.62 32.69
CA VAL A 6 -26.33 7.69 31.88
C VAL A 6 -24.84 7.43 31.69
N ILE A 7 -24.12 7.02 32.73
CA ILE A 7 -22.69 6.72 32.64
C ILE A 7 -22.45 5.54 31.69
N VAL A 8 -23.23 4.46 31.82
CA VAL A 8 -23.12 3.29 30.92
C VAL A 8 -23.46 3.67 29.48
N PHE A 9 -24.46 4.52 29.27
CA PHE A 9 -24.81 4.98 27.92
C PHE A 9 -23.68 5.81 27.30
N LEU A 10 -23.06 6.73 28.05
CA LEU A 10 -21.95 7.55 27.57
C LEU A 10 -20.71 6.70 27.26
N THR A 11 -20.37 5.72 28.09
CA THR A 11 -19.22 4.84 27.83
C THR A 11 -19.43 3.96 26.59
N LEU A 12 -20.65 3.44 26.39
CA LEU A 12 -21.00 2.70 25.18
C LEU A 12 -20.94 3.60 23.93
N LEU A 13 -21.40 4.85 24.02
CA LEU A 13 -21.35 5.81 22.92
C LEU A 13 -19.89 6.12 22.52
N VAL A 14 -19.04 6.41 23.50
CA VAL A 14 -17.62 6.70 23.26
C VAL A 14 -16.91 5.50 22.63
N SER A 15 -17.15 4.30 23.15
CA SER A 15 -16.58 3.06 22.62
C SER A 15 -17.03 2.79 21.17
N ALA A 16 -18.33 2.93 20.90
CA ALA A 16 -18.87 2.77 19.56
C ALA A 16 -18.29 3.81 18.58
N TYR A 17 -18.14 5.05 19.03
CA TYR A 17 -17.55 6.12 18.22
C TYR A 17 -16.09 5.86 17.89
N SER A 18 -15.27 5.46 18.89
CA SER A 18 -13.86 5.12 18.65
C SER A 18 -13.72 3.94 17.69
N GLN A 19 -14.54 2.90 17.86
CA GLN A 19 -14.51 1.73 17.00
C GLN A 19 -14.93 2.06 15.56
N HIS A 20 -15.93 2.94 15.38
CA HIS A 20 -16.37 3.37 14.06
C HIS A 20 -15.29 4.19 13.32
N GLN A 21 -14.61 5.09 14.04
CA GLN A 21 -13.49 5.87 13.47
C GLN A 21 -12.33 4.97 13.05
N GLU A 22 -11.98 3.96 13.86
CA GLU A 22 -10.93 3.00 13.54
C GLU A 22 -11.29 2.14 12.31
N MET A 23 -12.55 1.71 12.21
CA MET A 23 -13.05 0.96 11.06
C MET A 23 -12.98 1.79 9.76
N LEU A 24 -13.40 3.06 9.80
CA LEU A 24 -13.34 3.95 8.64
C LEU A 24 -11.89 4.26 8.22
N ALA A 25 -11.00 4.50 9.18
CA ALA A 25 -9.59 4.72 8.91
C ALA A 25 -8.94 3.49 8.26
N THR A 26 -9.29 2.29 8.72
CA THR A 26 -8.78 1.03 8.17
C THR A 26 -9.31 0.76 6.77
N ALA A 27 -10.61 0.95 6.53
CA ALA A 27 -11.22 0.78 5.22
C ALA A 27 -10.61 1.75 4.19
N GLY A 28 -10.48 3.03 4.55
CA GLY A 28 -9.86 4.04 3.68
C GLY A 28 -8.40 3.71 3.34
N LEU A 29 -7.63 3.16 4.29
CA LEU A 29 -6.26 2.71 4.04
C LEU A 29 -6.18 1.52 3.08
N ILE A 30 -7.14 0.60 3.11
CA ILE A 30 -7.19 -0.55 2.18
C ILE A 30 -7.52 -0.08 0.76
N ASP A 31 -8.51 0.80 0.61
CA ASP A 31 -8.88 1.36 -0.69
C ASP A 31 -7.74 2.18 -1.29
N THR A 32 -7.05 2.95 -0.44
CA THR A 32 -5.86 3.71 -0.82
C THR A 32 -4.71 2.78 -1.22
N ALA A 33 -4.43 1.74 -0.43
CA ALA A 33 -3.40 0.76 -0.77
C ALA A 33 -3.69 0.09 -2.12
N THR A 34 -4.95 -0.22 -2.41
CA THR A 34 -5.38 -0.79 -3.69
C THR A 34 -5.15 0.21 -4.82
N THR A 35 -5.54 1.47 -4.63
CA THR A 35 -5.37 2.55 -5.60
C THR A 35 -3.90 2.79 -5.92
N VAL A 36 -3.05 2.90 -4.90
CA VAL A 36 -1.59 3.08 -5.04
C VAL A 36 -0.98 1.88 -5.76
N THR A 37 -1.32 0.65 -5.34
CA THR A 37 -0.80 -0.57 -5.94
C THR A 37 -1.18 -0.67 -7.42
N ASN A 38 -2.44 -0.42 -7.75
CA ASN A 38 -2.91 -0.42 -9.14
C ASN A 38 -2.20 0.64 -9.98
N ASN A 39 -2.08 1.87 -9.46
CA ASN A 39 -1.36 2.92 -10.18
C ASN A 39 0.11 2.57 -10.44
N LEU A 40 0.77 1.92 -9.47
CA LEU A 40 2.14 1.42 -9.62
C LEU A 40 2.23 0.35 -10.72
N VAL A 41 1.43 -0.71 -10.66
CA VAL A 41 1.56 -1.86 -11.59
C VAL A 41 1.02 -1.60 -12.99
N LEU A 42 0.06 -0.69 -13.14
CA LEU A 42 -0.54 -0.35 -14.43
C LEU A 42 0.20 0.79 -15.14
N ASN A 43 0.77 1.75 -14.38
CA ASN A 43 1.32 2.97 -14.97
C ASN A 43 2.78 3.22 -14.57
N ARG A 44 3.06 3.50 -13.28
CA ARG A 44 4.36 4.08 -12.89
C ARG A 44 5.53 3.11 -13.02
N LEU A 45 5.30 1.85 -12.70
CA LEU A 45 6.30 0.79 -12.81
C LEU A 45 6.12 -0.09 -14.04
N ALA A 46 5.04 0.09 -14.80
CA ALA A 46 4.77 -0.73 -15.96
C ALA A 46 5.88 -0.56 -17.02
N PHE A 47 6.38 -1.69 -17.54
CA PHE A 47 7.41 -1.72 -18.56
C PHE A 47 6.84 -1.18 -19.88
N VAL A 48 7.62 -0.33 -20.55
CA VAL A 48 7.21 0.29 -21.83
C VAL A 48 8.08 -0.27 -22.94
N GLU A 49 7.43 -0.90 -23.92
CA GLU A 49 8.07 -1.45 -25.10
C GLU A 49 7.56 -0.71 -26.34
N GLY A 50 8.34 0.27 -26.81
CA GLY A 50 7.92 1.19 -27.86
C GLY A 50 6.74 2.05 -27.40
N TYR A 51 5.58 1.90 -28.05
CA TYR A 51 4.35 2.62 -27.72
C TYR A 51 3.39 1.84 -26.81
N ARG A 52 3.77 0.64 -26.37
CA ARG A 52 2.91 -0.24 -25.56
C ARG A 52 3.40 -0.32 -24.13
N THR A 53 2.52 0.01 -23.19
CA THR A 53 2.72 -0.23 -21.76
C THR A 53 2.26 -1.64 -21.44
N ARG A 54 3.14 -2.46 -20.84
CA ARG A 54 2.80 -3.80 -20.36
C ARG A 54 2.42 -3.73 -18.88
N GLU A 55 1.13 -3.75 -18.62
CA GLU A 55 0.56 -3.82 -17.26
C GLU A 55 1.06 -5.06 -16.51
N TYR A 56 1.26 -4.94 -15.20
CA TYR A 56 1.82 -5.99 -14.32
C TYR A 56 3.24 -6.46 -14.67
N VAL A 57 3.90 -5.87 -15.66
CA VAL A 57 5.32 -6.06 -15.93
C VAL A 57 6.08 -4.89 -15.30
N VAL A 58 6.75 -5.13 -14.18
CA VAL A 58 7.44 -4.13 -13.37
C VAL A 58 8.86 -3.92 -13.89
N ASP A 59 9.16 -2.70 -14.32
CA ASP A 59 10.50 -2.23 -14.61
C ASP A 59 11.15 -1.65 -13.35
N VAL A 60 12.17 -2.36 -12.85
CA VAL A 60 12.86 -2.02 -11.59
C VAL A 60 13.62 -0.70 -11.71
N GLU A 61 14.07 -0.33 -12.91
CA GLU A 61 14.86 0.89 -13.11
C GLU A 61 14.03 2.14 -12.81
N LYS A 62 12.71 2.07 -13.06
CA LYS A 62 11.75 3.14 -12.79
C LYS A 62 11.53 3.41 -11.30
N ILE A 63 11.84 2.45 -10.42
CA ILE A 63 11.69 2.62 -8.96
C ILE A 63 12.48 3.82 -8.45
N SER A 64 13.68 4.04 -9.01
CA SER A 64 14.55 5.16 -8.63
C SER A 64 13.94 6.54 -8.89
N SER A 65 12.96 6.63 -9.80
CA SER A 65 12.28 7.87 -10.16
C SER A 65 10.95 8.09 -9.44
N LEU A 66 10.54 7.15 -8.57
CA LEU A 66 9.27 7.26 -7.87
C LEU A 66 9.32 8.31 -6.76
N ASP A 67 8.29 9.14 -6.72
CA ASP A 67 7.91 9.86 -5.50
C ASP A 67 7.00 8.93 -4.67
N PHE A 68 7.45 8.60 -3.45
CA PHE A 68 6.81 7.67 -2.51
C PHE A 68 5.68 8.33 -1.69
N ARG A 69 5.09 9.39 -2.25
CA ARG A 69 3.94 10.10 -1.74
C ARG A 69 2.81 10.06 -2.77
N GLN A 70 1.58 9.90 -2.31
CA GLN A 70 0.39 9.93 -3.14
C GLN A 70 -0.74 10.65 -2.41
N GLU A 71 -1.41 11.57 -3.11
CA GLU A 71 -2.67 12.14 -2.65
C GLU A 71 -3.83 11.27 -3.15
N VAL A 72 -4.72 10.88 -2.24
CA VAL A 72 -5.95 10.13 -2.54
C VAL A 72 -7.08 10.75 -1.73
N GLY A 73 -8.13 11.23 -2.41
CA GLY A 73 -9.30 11.81 -1.75
C GLY A 73 -9.01 13.06 -0.90
N GLY A 74 -7.97 13.84 -1.23
CA GLY A 74 -7.56 15.03 -0.48
C GLY A 74 -6.67 14.75 0.74
N GLU A 75 -6.35 13.48 1.00
CA GLU A 75 -5.40 13.09 2.04
C GLU A 75 -4.06 12.65 1.44
N ASN A 76 -2.97 12.90 2.18
CA ASN A 76 -1.63 12.53 1.77
C ASN A 76 -1.19 11.21 2.42
N PHE A 77 -0.75 10.29 1.58
CA PHE A 77 -0.24 9.00 2.00
C PHE A 77 1.20 8.83 1.57
N LEU A 78 1.94 8.12 2.40
CA LEU A 78 3.27 7.63 2.07
C LEU A 78 3.18 6.14 1.83
N TYR A 79 4.08 5.64 0.98
CA TYR A 79 4.13 4.22 0.70
C TYR A 79 5.55 3.69 0.58
N GLN A 80 5.69 2.40 0.83
CA GLN A 80 6.93 1.64 0.68
C GLN A 80 6.66 0.45 -0.21
N ILE A 81 7.60 0.14 -1.10
CA ILE A 81 7.48 -1.03 -1.99
C ILE A 81 8.59 -2.02 -1.71
N THR A 82 8.27 -3.31 -1.80
CA THR A 82 9.23 -4.42 -1.73
C THR A 82 8.90 -5.41 -2.83
N LEU A 83 9.90 -5.83 -3.60
CA LEU A 83 9.74 -6.86 -4.62
C LEU A 83 10.38 -8.16 -4.15
N ARG A 84 9.70 -9.28 -4.35
CA ARG A 84 10.22 -10.61 -4.05
C ARG A 84 10.11 -11.48 -5.28
N TYR A 85 11.19 -12.11 -5.70
CA TYR A 85 11.20 -12.98 -6.86
C TYR A 85 12.02 -14.23 -6.59
N ASN A 86 11.89 -15.22 -7.48
CA ASN A 86 12.50 -16.55 -7.39
C ASN A 86 11.88 -17.44 -6.27
N PRO A 87 11.08 -18.46 -6.61
CA PRO A 87 10.38 -19.29 -5.62
C PRO A 87 11.28 -20.30 -4.89
N ARG A 88 12.50 -20.56 -5.38
CA ARG A 88 13.43 -21.53 -4.78
C ARG A 88 14.42 -20.90 -3.80
N ASP A 89 14.73 -19.62 -4.01
CA ASP A 89 15.65 -18.84 -3.19
C ASP A 89 15.17 -17.39 -3.24
N GLU A 90 14.28 -17.03 -2.31
CA GLU A 90 13.50 -15.78 -2.34
C GLU A 90 14.45 -14.58 -2.30
N THR A 91 14.63 -13.95 -3.45
CA THR A 91 15.44 -12.75 -3.57
C THR A 91 14.55 -11.53 -3.35
N VAL A 92 14.96 -10.67 -2.43
CA VAL A 92 14.22 -9.47 -2.05
C VAL A 92 14.92 -8.23 -2.60
N LEU A 93 14.17 -7.36 -3.28
CA LEU A 93 14.60 -6.04 -3.70
C LEU A 93 13.84 -4.97 -2.92
N GLY A 94 14.60 -4.05 -2.33
CA GLY A 94 14.08 -3.03 -1.43
C GLY A 94 14.30 -3.39 0.05
N PRO A 95 13.53 -2.79 0.97
CA PRO A 95 12.41 -1.89 0.71
C PRO A 95 12.83 -0.56 0.05
N TYR A 96 11.95 -0.01 -0.79
CA TYR A 96 12.12 1.32 -1.38
C TYR A 96 11.06 2.28 -0.86
N GLY A 97 11.48 3.50 -0.54
CA GLY A 97 10.63 4.52 0.08
C GLY A 97 10.85 4.64 1.59
N PRO A 98 10.16 5.59 2.25
CA PRO A 98 10.26 5.81 3.68
C PRO A 98 9.81 4.57 4.48
N SER A 99 10.23 4.45 5.73
CA SER A 99 9.72 3.42 6.63
C SER A 99 8.42 3.89 7.28
N PRO A 100 7.45 2.99 7.52
CA PRO A 100 6.27 3.33 8.28
C PRO A 100 6.64 3.76 9.71
N PRO A 101 6.02 4.81 10.26
CA PRO A 101 6.25 5.23 11.63
C PRO A 101 5.66 4.22 12.63
N GLU A 102 6.32 4.06 13.77
CA GLU A 102 5.86 3.17 14.83
C GLU A 102 4.49 3.59 15.36
N GLY A 103 3.61 2.61 15.59
CA GLY A 103 2.28 2.83 16.18
C GLY A 103 1.23 3.45 15.26
N LYS A 104 1.55 3.79 13.99
CA LYS A 104 0.52 4.19 13.02
C LYS A 104 -0.10 2.97 12.32
N PRO A 105 -1.39 3.01 11.98
CA PRO A 105 -2.00 2.01 11.11
C PRO A 105 -1.31 1.97 9.74
N VAL A 106 -1.00 0.75 9.29
CA VAL A 106 -0.39 0.48 7.98
C VAL A 106 -1.25 -0.56 7.28
N SER A 107 -1.58 -0.30 6.01
CA SER A 107 -2.18 -1.31 5.13
C SER A 107 -1.12 -1.85 4.18
N ALA A 108 -1.14 -3.15 3.92
CA ALA A 108 -0.20 -3.81 3.03
C ALA A 108 -0.96 -4.67 2.02
N ILE A 109 -0.62 -4.51 0.73
CA ILE A 109 -1.15 -5.33 -0.35
C ILE A 109 0.00 -6.03 -1.05
N VAL A 110 -0.20 -7.31 -1.36
CA VAL A 110 0.74 -8.10 -2.14
C VAL A 110 0.06 -8.54 -3.42
N VAL A 111 0.65 -8.20 -4.57
CA VAL A 111 0.14 -8.59 -5.89
C VAL A 111 1.19 -9.37 -6.67
N PRO A 112 0.78 -10.39 -7.45
CA PRO A 112 1.68 -11.06 -8.38
C PRO A 112 2.03 -10.13 -9.53
N VAL A 113 3.30 -10.09 -9.92
CA VAL A 113 3.82 -9.27 -11.03
C VAL A 113 4.90 -10.02 -11.80
N THR A 114 5.26 -9.53 -12.97
CA THR A 114 6.44 -9.99 -13.71
C THR A 114 7.51 -8.92 -13.65
N LEU A 115 8.69 -9.24 -13.15
CA LEU A 115 9.82 -8.33 -13.09
C LEU A 115 10.58 -8.34 -14.42
N TYR A 116 10.74 -7.18 -15.03
CA TYR A 116 11.63 -6.98 -16.17
C TYR A 116 12.99 -6.51 -15.66
N GLN A 117 14.03 -7.34 -15.87
CA GLN A 117 15.38 -7.03 -15.46
C GLN A 117 16.37 -7.55 -16.49
N LYS A 118 17.22 -6.67 -17.01
CA LYS A 118 18.29 -7.01 -17.97
C LYS A 118 17.78 -7.83 -19.18
N GLY A 119 16.61 -7.47 -19.72
CA GLY A 119 16.01 -8.15 -20.86
C GLY A 119 15.31 -9.48 -20.54
N ARG A 120 15.16 -9.84 -19.26
CA ARG A 120 14.48 -11.07 -18.84
C ARG A 120 13.21 -10.76 -18.06
N LEU A 121 12.22 -11.63 -18.22
CA LEU A 121 10.95 -11.61 -17.48
C LEU A 121 11.00 -12.69 -16.39
N ILE A 122 10.75 -12.30 -15.14
CA ILE A 122 10.84 -13.17 -13.98
C ILE A 122 9.56 -13.03 -13.14
N TYR A 123 8.94 -14.14 -12.75
CA TYR A 123 7.78 -14.08 -11.84
C TYR A 123 8.18 -13.54 -10.47
N ALA A 124 7.41 -12.58 -9.97
CA ALA A 124 7.65 -11.87 -8.73
C ALA A 124 6.36 -11.52 -7.99
N LYS A 125 6.51 -11.00 -6.78
CA LYS A 125 5.46 -10.41 -5.96
C LYS A 125 5.88 -8.99 -5.63
N LEU A 126 4.95 -8.05 -5.77
CA LEU A 126 5.10 -6.67 -5.31
C LEU A 126 4.29 -6.51 -4.04
N GLU A 127 4.96 -6.16 -2.95
CA GLU A 127 4.36 -5.74 -1.69
C GLU A 127 4.37 -4.21 -1.63
N VAL A 128 3.22 -3.60 -1.38
CA VAL A 128 3.05 -2.16 -1.20
C VAL A 128 2.46 -1.92 0.18
N LYS A 129 3.21 -1.23 1.04
CA LYS A 129 2.73 -0.74 2.34
C LYS A 129 2.34 0.72 2.21
N VAL A 130 1.20 1.10 2.77
CA VAL A 130 0.68 2.47 2.74
C VAL A 130 0.28 2.90 4.14
N TRP A 131 0.61 4.13 4.49
CA TRP A 131 0.18 4.78 5.73
C TRP A 131 -0.09 6.26 5.49
N ARG A 132 -0.92 6.83 6.36
CA ARG A 132 -1.20 8.27 6.32
C ARG A 132 0.04 9.05 6.77
N SER A 133 0.39 10.10 6.03
CA SER A 133 1.57 10.94 6.31
C SER A 133 1.53 11.51 7.72
#